data_AF-A0A8H6WBN3-F1
#
_entry.id   AF-A0A8H6WBN3-F1
#
_cell.length_a   1.000
_cell.length_b   1.000
_cell.length_c   1.000
_cell.angle_alpha   90.00
_cell.angle_beta   90.00
_cell.angle_gamma   90.00
#
_symmetry.space_group_name_H-M   'P 1'
#
loop_
_entity.id
_entity.type
_entity.pdbx_description
1 polymer ?
#
loop_
_entity_poly.entity_id
_entity_poly.type
_entity_poly.pdbx_seq_one_letter_code
_entity_poly.pdbx_strand_id
1 'polypeptide(L)'
;MSYTSFALVGAGTVGSGIVAGLAAKNVPIVVLSRPGSKNPEKLPAGAKSEVVDTADVDAVVAVFKKHKVDVVLATLTTTANKAQYPLIDAAKAAGVKLFVPSEYGMPTEGETEGLLGEKNDVAAYVKKSGIPSLRVFVGGFVEYIPWLFTYTENKKISVVGEGDVAASYTAVPDITGFVVHVLTTLPPAELEDKILRIEGDRKRASEIAALFNTTIERVDKMPGELSELKTGLSIAFQSGAGSTGWDAVSKTEGTGDAAAGSANKLWPGHSWQTIKQVHNL
;
A
#
# COMPACT_ATOMS: atom_id res chain seq x y z
N MET A 1 24.47 6.13 1.42
CA MET A 1 24.05 5.64 2.76
C MET A 1 22.54 5.49 2.73
N SER A 2 21.99 4.37 3.18
CA SER A 2 20.54 4.14 3.30
C SER A 2 19.95 4.94 4.47
N TYR A 3 18.62 5.05 4.50
CA TYR A 3 17.92 5.71 5.61
C TYR A 3 17.99 4.87 6.89
N THR A 4 18.00 5.54 8.05
CA THR A 4 18.34 4.88 9.31
C THR A 4 17.30 5.04 10.42
N SER A 5 16.39 6.01 10.31
CA SER A 5 15.34 6.22 11.31
C SER A 5 13.99 6.46 10.64
N PHE A 6 12.96 5.77 11.12
CA PHE A 6 11.66 5.71 10.49
C PHE A 6 10.56 6.12 11.47
N ALA A 7 9.52 6.76 10.96
CA ALA A 7 8.25 6.92 11.66
C ALA A 7 7.12 6.32 10.83
N LEU A 8 6.14 5.73 11.49
CA LEU A 8 4.98 5.14 10.83
C LEU A 8 3.67 5.61 11.45
N VAL A 9 2.71 5.94 10.59
CA VAL A 9 1.31 6.18 10.97
C VAL A 9 0.42 5.13 10.32
N GLY A 10 -0.45 4.50 11.11
CA GLY A 10 -1.39 3.48 10.63
C GLY A 10 -0.88 2.04 10.74
N ALA A 11 -0.56 1.56 11.94
CA ALA A 11 -0.16 0.16 12.19
C ALA A 11 -1.33 -0.84 12.02
N GLY A 12 -1.94 -0.91 10.83
CA GLY A 12 -2.89 -1.92 10.39
C GLY A 12 -2.18 -3.06 9.65
N THR A 13 -2.80 -3.63 8.62
CA THR A 13 -2.29 -4.79 7.87
C THR A 13 -0.89 -4.57 7.28
N VAL A 14 -0.69 -3.50 6.52
CA VAL A 14 0.64 -3.17 5.94
C VAL A 14 1.57 -2.61 7.01
N GLY A 15 1.10 -1.63 7.78
CA GLY A 15 1.94 -0.92 8.74
C GLY A 15 2.54 -1.84 9.81
N SER A 16 1.79 -2.82 10.31
CA SER A 16 2.30 -3.77 11.31
C SER A 16 3.43 -4.64 10.77
N GLY A 17 3.32 -5.10 9.51
CA GLY A 17 4.38 -5.90 8.88
C GLY A 17 5.65 -5.09 8.66
N ILE A 18 5.53 -3.82 8.24
CA ILE A 18 6.70 -2.92 8.10
C ILE A 18 7.37 -2.69 9.46
N VAL A 19 6.59 -2.38 10.51
CA VAL A 19 7.14 -2.18 11.86
C VAL A 19 7.88 -3.43 12.34
N ALA A 20 7.30 -4.61 12.15
CA ALA A 20 7.93 -5.88 12.51
C ALA A 20 9.24 -6.12 11.73
N GLY A 21 9.24 -5.88 10.41
CA GLY A 21 10.44 -6.07 9.58
C GLY A 21 11.58 -5.11 9.91
N LEU A 22 11.28 -3.83 10.19
CA LEU A 22 12.28 -2.86 10.63
C LEU A 22 12.83 -3.20 12.02
N ALA A 23 11.95 -3.53 12.97
CA ALA A 23 12.34 -3.92 14.32
C ALA A 23 13.23 -5.17 14.34
N ALA A 24 12.90 -6.20 13.53
CA ALA A 24 13.71 -7.41 13.40
C ALA A 24 15.12 -7.15 12.84
N LYS A 25 15.30 -6.06 12.07
CA LYS A 25 16.60 -5.60 11.57
C LYS A 25 17.32 -4.65 12.52
N ASN A 26 16.76 -4.39 13.70
CA ASN A 26 17.22 -3.37 14.65
C ASN A 26 17.29 -1.96 14.04
N VAL A 27 16.41 -1.67 13.07
CA VAL A 27 16.30 -0.35 12.47
C VAL A 27 15.31 0.49 13.29
N PRO A 28 15.71 1.66 13.81
CA PRO A 28 14.85 2.54 14.59
C PRO A 28 13.52 2.87 13.89
N ILE A 29 12.42 2.54 14.56
CA ILE A 29 11.06 2.82 14.11
C ILE A 29 10.22 3.35 15.28
N VAL A 30 9.57 4.49 15.08
CA VAL A 30 8.55 5.05 15.98
C VAL A 30 7.17 5.00 15.34
N VAL A 31 6.21 4.40 16.02
CA VAL A 31 4.81 4.35 15.59
C VAL A 31 4.06 5.50 16.26
N LEU A 32 3.44 6.37 15.46
CA LEU A 32 2.55 7.39 15.96
C LEU A 32 1.15 6.81 16.11
N SER A 33 0.59 7.00 17.28
CA SER A 33 -0.73 6.50 17.66
C SER A 33 -1.60 7.65 18.15
N ARG A 34 -2.86 7.67 17.72
CA ARG A 34 -3.81 8.68 18.20
C ARG A 34 -4.15 8.43 19.67
N PRO A 35 -4.48 9.47 20.45
CA PRO A 35 -5.02 9.31 21.80
C PRO A 35 -6.18 8.30 21.83
N GLY A 36 -6.15 7.36 22.77
CA GLY A 36 -7.15 6.28 22.88
C GLY A 36 -6.95 5.07 21.96
N SER A 37 -5.89 5.05 21.14
CA SER A 37 -5.52 3.86 20.36
C SER A 37 -5.01 2.73 21.27
N LYS A 38 -5.44 1.50 21.02
CA LYS A 38 -4.94 0.28 21.69
C LYS A 38 -3.71 -0.33 21.00
N ASN A 39 -3.33 0.19 19.84
CA ASN A 39 -2.19 -0.34 19.06
C ASN A 39 -0.82 -0.26 19.77
N PRO A 40 -0.52 0.74 20.65
CA PRO A 40 0.77 0.81 21.34
C PRO A 40 1.11 -0.45 22.16
N GLU A 41 0.10 -1.20 22.63
CA GLU A 41 0.28 -2.38 23.48
C GLU A 41 0.77 -3.62 22.73
N LYS A 42 0.81 -3.59 21.39
CA LYS A 42 1.08 -4.76 20.54
C LYS A 42 2.31 -4.62 19.64
N LEU A 43 3.14 -3.60 19.88
CA LEU A 43 4.32 -3.38 19.06
C LEU A 43 5.39 -4.46 19.33
N PRO A 44 6.11 -4.93 18.30
CA PRO A 44 7.21 -5.85 18.47
C PRO A 44 8.35 -5.21 19.28
N ALA A 45 9.16 -6.05 19.94
CA ALA A 45 10.34 -5.59 20.64
C ALA A 45 11.27 -4.78 19.70
N GLY A 46 11.74 -3.63 20.16
CA GLY A 46 12.57 -2.71 19.38
C GLY A 46 11.82 -1.59 18.67
N ALA A 47 10.51 -1.71 18.47
CA ALA A 47 9.67 -0.61 18.01
C ALA A 47 9.25 0.30 19.18
N LYS A 48 9.19 1.61 18.94
CA LYS A 48 8.72 2.59 19.91
C LYS A 48 7.33 3.08 19.52
N SER A 49 6.56 3.55 20.50
CA SER A 49 5.28 4.23 20.27
C SER A 49 5.32 5.64 20.83
N GLU A 50 4.69 6.58 20.14
CA GLU A 50 4.38 7.91 20.66
C GLU A 50 2.88 8.14 20.50
N VAL A 51 2.23 8.59 21.57
CA VAL A 51 0.81 8.97 21.54
C VAL A 51 0.75 10.45 21.21
N VAL A 52 0.20 10.79 20.04
CA VAL A 52 0.11 12.17 19.55
C VAL A 52 -1.12 12.32 18.67
N ASP A 53 -1.80 13.46 18.77
CA ASP A 53 -2.79 13.81 17.76
C ASP A 53 -2.06 14.13 16.45
N THR A 54 -2.26 13.30 15.43
CA THR A 54 -1.59 13.45 14.14
C THR A 54 -2.06 14.69 13.36
N ALA A 55 -3.12 15.36 13.81
CA ALA A 55 -3.54 16.66 13.27
C ALA A 55 -2.79 17.85 13.89
N ASP A 56 -2.14 17.66 15.05
CA ASP A 56 -1.29 18.67 15.69
C ASP A 56 0.12 18.64 15.08
N VAL A 57 0.34 19.53 14.10
CA VAL A 57 1.59 19.60 13.34
C VAL A 57 2.79 19.81 14.26
N ASP A 58 2.72 20.72 15.24
CA ASP A 58 3.86 21.04 16.11
C ASP A 58 4.21 19.87 17.03
N ALA A 59 3.20 19.17 17.56
CA ALA A 59 3.41 17.96 18.35
C ALA A 59 4.06 16.85 17.52
N VAL A 60 3.62 16.66 16.27
CA VAL A 60 4.21 15.67 15.36
C VAL A 60 5.66 16.06 14.99
N VAL A 61 5.94 17.34 14.75
CA VAL A 61 7.31 17.85 14.52
C VAL A 61 8.22 17.53 15.71
N ALA A 62 7.74 17.74 16.94
CA ALA A 62 8.50 17.42 18.15
C ALA A 62 8.85 15.92 18.22
N VAL A 63 7.91 15.04 17.88
CA VAL A 63 8.14 13.59 17.79
C VAL A 63 9.18 13.26 16.72
N PHE A 64 9.03 13.78 15.50
CA PHE A 64 9.96 13.51 14.40
C PHE A 64 11.39 13.97 14.72
N LYS A 65 11.55 15.15 15.34
CA LYS A 65 12.86 15.65 15.78
C LYS A 65 13.45 14.81 16.92
N LYS A 66 12.64 14.45 17.93
CA LYS A 66 13.05 13.60 19.07
C LYS A 66 13.65 12.28 18.60
N HIS A 67 13.06 11.65 17.59
CA HIS A 67 13.50 10.35 17.04
C HIS A 67 14.43 10.48 15.82
N LYS A 68 14.80 11.71 15.44
CA LYS A 68 15.67 12.00 14.27
C LYS A 68 15.19 11.28 13.01
N VAL A 69 13.89 11.37 12.72
CA VAL A 69 13.23 10.61 11.65
C VAL A 69 13.78 11.02 10.29
N ASP A 70 14.30 10.05 9.54
CA ASP A 70 14.73 10.23 8.15
C ASP A 70 13.55 10.00 7.19
N VAL A 71 12.68 9.03 7.48
CA VAL A 71 11.59 8.58 6.59
C VAL A 71 10.28 8.48 7.35
N VAL A 72 9.21 9.05 6.78
CA VAL A 72 7.84 8.88 7.29
C VAL A 72 7.06 7.96 6.36
N LEU A 73 6.44 6.91 6.93
CA LEU A 73 5.54 6.02 6.22
C LEU A 73 4.09 6.25 6.68
N ALA A 74 3.21 6.56 5.75
CA ALA A 74 1.77 6.55 5.98
C ALA A 74 1.18 5.23 5.46
N THR A 75 0.46 4.51 6.32
CA THR A 75 -0.21 3.23 6.02
C THR A 75 -1.68 3.29 6.45
N LEU A 76 -2.30 4.43 6.18
CA LEU A 76 -3.67 4.76 6.57
C LEU A 76 -4.70 4.10 5.65
N THR A 77 -5.92 3.90 6.15
CA THR A 77 -7.03 3.39 5.35
C THR A 77 -7.38 4.35 4.22
N THR A 78 -7.94 3.84 3.12
CA THR A 78 -8.30 4.64 1.93
C THR A 78 -9.22 5.82 2.26
N THR A 79 -10.06 5.72 3.29
CA THR A 79 -10.96 6.80 3.74
C THR A 79 -10.27 7.92 4.53
N ALA A 80 -8.98 7.75 4.86
CA ALA A 80 -8.20 8.70 5.65
C ALA A 80 -7.10 9.39 4.83
N ASN A 81 -7.24 9.46 3.51
CA ASN A 81 -6.26 10.10 2.61
C ASN A 81 -5.86 11.51 3.08
N LYS A 82 -6.85 12.33 3.44
CA LYS A 82 -6.65 13.73 3.88
C LYS A 82 -5.92 13.86 5.22
N ALA A 83 -5.88 12.82 6.05
CA ALA A 83 -5.14 12.86 7.31
C ALA A 83 -3.61 12.89 7.10
N GLN A 84 -3.14 12.75 5.85
CA GLN A 84 -1.72 12.82 5.51
C GLN A 84 -1.20 14.26 5.39
N TYR A 85 -2.04 15.26 5.10
CA TYR A 85 -1.58 16.64 4.91
C TYR A 85 -0.82 17.20 6.14
N PRO A 86 -1.35 17.12 7.37
CA PRO A 86 -0.61 17.60 8.55
C PRO A 86 0.68 16.83 8.81
N LEU A 87 0.72 15.53 8.47
CA LEU A 87 1.93 14.71 8.59
C LEU A 87 3.02 15.16 7.61
N ILE A 88 2.64 15.60 6.41
CA ILE A 88 3.55 16.12 5.40
C ILE A 88 4.11 17.48 5.84
N ASP A 89 3.26 18.36 6.37
CA ASP A 89 3.69 19.65 6.94
C ASP A 89 4.69 19.44 8.08
N ALA A 90 4.38 18.50 8.99
CA ALA A 90 5.28 18.15 10.09
C ALA A 90 6.59 17.52 9.60
N ALA A 91 6.53 16.65 8.60
CA ALA A 91 7.72 16.04 8.01
C ALA A 91 8.64 17.10 7.40
N LYS A 92 8.08 18.08 6.69
CA LYS A 92 8.81 19.23 6.14
C LYS A 92 9.48 20.05 7.23
N ALA A 93 8.72 20.44 8.25
CA ALA A 93 9.22 21.26 9.35
C ALA A 93 10.25 20.53 10.26
N ALA A 94 10.23 19.19 10.26
CA ALA A 94 11.21 18.36 10.96
C ALA A 94 12.47 18.04 10.15
N GLY A 95 12.49 18.30 8.84
CA GLY A 95 13.61 17.98 7.95
C GLY A 95 13.68 16.49 7.58
N VAL A 96 12.53 15.82 7.50
CA VAL A 96 12.41 14.44 6.98
C VAL A 96 12.89 14.40 5.53
N LYS A 97 13.59 13.32 5.17
CA LYS A 97 14.27 13.16 3.88
C LYS A 97 13.45 12.42 2.83
N LEU A 98 12.50 11.59 3.25
CA LEU A 98 11.61 10.85 2.36
C LEU A 98 10.22 10.67 2.99
N PHE A 99 9.17 10.84 2.21
CA PHE A 99 7.80 10.52 2.62
C PHE A 99 7.23 9.41 1.74
N VAL A 100 6.74 8.33 2.36
CA VAL A 100 6.10 7.20 1.70
C VAL A 100 4.59 7.31 1.97
N PRO A 101 3.79 7.89 1.05
CA PRO A 101 2.35 8.05 1.25
C PRO A 101 1.60 6.70 1.25
N SER A 102 0.37 6.71 1.75
CA SER A 102 -0.49 5.52 1.80
C SER A 102 -1.04 5.14 0.43
N GLU A 103 -0.22 4.50 -0.39
CA GLU A 103 -0.56 4.08 -1.76
C GLU A 103 -0.99 2.61 -1.81
N TYR A 104 -0.09 1.67 -1.49
CA TYR A 104 -0.26 0.22 -1.32
C TYR A 104 -1.52 -0.38 -1.97
N GLY A 105 -1.67 -0.18 -3.28
CA GLY A 105 -2.85 -0.63 -4.03
C GLY A 105 -2.64 -0.49 -5.53
N MET A 106 -3.68 -0.06 -6.23
CA MET A 106 -3.64 0.29 -7.66
C MET A 106 -2.82 1.57 -7.89
N PRO A 107 -2.25 1.75 -9.10
CA PRO A 107 -1.64 3.02 -9.51
C PRO A 107 -2.61 4.19 -9.34
N THR A 108 -2.08 5.34 -8.93
CA THR A 108 -2.87 6.57 -8.72
C THR A 108 -2.33 7.76 -9.49
N GLU A 109 -1.17 7.65 -10.15
CA GLU A 109 -0.69 8.66 -11.08
C GLU A 109 -1.69 8.91 -12.21
N GLY A 110 -1.97 10.18 -12.48
CA GLY A 110 -2.92 10.60 -13.50
C GLY A 110 -4.39 10.50 -13.08
N GLU A 111 -4.71 9.89 -11.95
CA GLU A 111 -6.08 9.87 -11.41
C GLU A 111 -6.48 11.25 -10.89
N THR A 112 -7.70 11.66 -11.19
CA THR A 112 -8.24 12.98 -10.83
C THR A 112 -9.56 12.92 -10.06
N GLU A 113 -10.14 11.73 -9.88
CA GLU A 113 -11.47 11.56 -9.30
C GLU A 113 -11.47 10.57 -8.14
N GLY A 114 -12.42 10.76 -7.22
CA GLY A 114 -12.66 9.87 -6.10
C GLY A 114 -11.44 9.65 -5.20
N LEU A 115 -11.41 8.50 -4.54
CA LEU A 115 -10.38 8.17 -3.55
C LEU A 115 -8.98 7.97 -4.16
N LEU A 116 -8.87 7.61 -5.44
CA LEU A 116 -7.58 7.48 -6.13
C LEU A 116 -7.02 8.85 -6.52
N GLY A 117 -7.88 9.77 -7.01
CA GLY A 117 -7.51 11.16 -7.24
C GLY A 117 -7.03 11.84 -5.95
N GLU A 118 -7.73 11.62 -4.82
CA GLU A 118 -7.27 12.14 -3.52
C GLU A 118 -5.88 11.61 -3.11
N LYS A 119 -5.53 10.36 -3.45
CA LYS A 119 -4.17 9.83 -3.20
C LYS A 119 -3.14 10.50 -4.09
N ASN A 120 -3.47 10.71 -5.37
CA ASN A 120 -2.61 11.45 -6.30
C ASN A 120 -2.37 12.89 -5.82
N ASP A 121 -3.39 13.56 -5.29
CA ASP A 121 -3.28 14.90 -4.70
C ASP A 121 -2.35 14.92 -3.48
N VAL A 122 -2.39 13.88 -2.64
CA VAL A 122 -1.44 13.73 -1.53
C VAL A 122 -0.01 13.59 -2.05
N ALA A 123 0.22 12.75 -3.06
CA ALA A 123 1.55 12.59 -3.67
C ALA A 123 2.06 13.92 -4.28
N ALA A 124 1.19 14.65 -4.97
CA ALA A 124 1.50 15.98 -5.50
C ALA A 124 1.82 16.99 -4.37
N TYR A 125 1.14 16.88 -3.23
CA TYR A 125 1.39 17.73 -2.07
C TYR A 125 2.72 17.45 -1.37
N VAL A 126 3.12 16.18 -1.27
CA VAL A 126 4.47 15.79 -0.80
C VAL A 126 5.53 16.49 -1.66
N LYS A 127 5.42 16.35 -2.99
CA LYS A 127 6.34 16.98 -3.94
C LYS A 127 6.36 18.51 -3.81
N LYS A 128 5.19 19.14 -3.73
CA LYS A 128 5.06 20.60 -3.53
C LYS A 128 5.69 21.08 -2.21
N SER A 129 5.71 20.22 -1.20
CA SER A 129 6.31 20.52 0.10
C SER A 129 7.84 20.50 0.08
N GLY A 130 8.45 19.98 -0.99
CA GLY A 130 9.90 19.89 -1.17
C GLY A 130 10.52 18.65 -0.53
N ILE A 131 9.68 17.68 -0.13
CA ILE A 131 10.14 16.38 0.37
C ILE A 131 10.07 15.39 -0.81
N PRO A 132 11.13 14.63 -1.10
CA PRO A 132 11.03 13.51 -2.02
C PRO A 132 9.96 12.50 -1.59
N SER A 133 9.28 11.90 -2.56
CA SER A 133 8.28 10.86 -2.31
C SER A 133 8.73 9.49 -2.82
N LEU A 134 8.29 8.42 -2.17
CA LEU A 134 8.38 7.06 -2.71
C LEU A 134 6.98 6.46 -2.73
N ARG A 135 6.48 6.10 -3.90
CA ARG A 135 5.17 5.45 -4.06
C ARG A 135 5.37 3.97 -4.37
N VAL A 136 4.55 3.12 -3.75
CA VAL A 136 4.63 1.66 -3.94
C VAL A 136 3.25 1.12 -4.29
N PHE A 137 3.10 0.63 -5.52
CA PHE A 137 1.88 -0.02 -6.01
C PHE A 137 2.05 -1.52 -5.98
N VAL A 138 1.00 -2.19 -5.50
CA VAL A 138 1.05 -3.61 -5.13
C VAL A 138 -0.14 -4.41 -5.66
N GLY A 139 -1.12 -3.74 -6.29
CA GLY A 139 -2.33 -4.35 -6.78
C GLY A 139 -3.28 -4.74 -5.64
N GLY A 140 -4.02 -5.84 -5.82
CA GLY A 140 -4.87 -6.41 -4.79
C GLY A 140 -4.08 -7.19 -3.73
N PHE A 141 -4.53 -7.18 -2.48
CA PHE A 141 -3.88 -7.98 -1.44
C PHE A 141 -4.39 -9.42 -1.58
N VAL A 142 -3.47 -10.38 -1.67
CA VAL A 142 -3.84 -11.80 -1.82
C VAL A 142 -4.76 -12.23 -0.68
N GLU A 143 -4.46 -11.84 0.55
CA GLU A 143 -5.22 -12.14 1.77
C GLU A 143 -6.67 -11.66 1.71
N TYR A 144 -6.95 -10.61 0.93
CA TYR A 144 -8.28 -10.02 0.83
C TYR A 144 -9.08 -10.50 -0.38
N ILE A 145 -8.54 -11.40 -1.21
CA ILE A 145 -9.29 -12.00 -2.34
C ILE A 145 -10.65 -12.58 -1.91
N PRO A 146 -10.76 -13.38 -0.83
CA PRO A 146 -12.05 -13.94 -0.43
C PRO A 146 -13.11 -12.89 -0.01
N TRP A 147 -12.67 -11.71 0.44
CA TRP A 147 -13.55 -10.59 0.75
C TRP A 147 -13.87 -9.77 -0.50
N LEU A 148 -12.85 -9.42 -1.28
CA LEU A 148 -12.94 -8.59 -2.48
C LEU A 148 -13.90 -9.20 -3.51
N PHE A 149 -13.82 -10.52 -3.71
CA PHE A 149 -14.66 -11.27 -4.63
C PHE A 149 -15.88 -11.91 -3.96
N THR A 150 -16.19 -11.53 -2.72
CA THR A 150 -17.36 -11.99 -1.94
C THR A 150 -17.48 -13.50 -1.71
N TYR A 151 -16.40 -14.26 -1.92
CA TYR A 151 -16.33 -15.70 -1.63
C TYR A 151 -16.71 -16.04 -0.20
N THR A 152 -16.38 -15.17 0.76
CA THR A 152 -16.77 -15.34 2.17
C THR A 152 -18.28 -15.29 2.39
N GLU A 153 -19.05 -14.69 1.49
CA GLU A 153 -20.49 -14.45 1.62
C GLU A 153 -21.32 -15.54 0.93
N ASN A 154 -20.98 -15.87 -0.32
CA ASN A 154 -21.77 -16.75 -1.18
C ASN A 154 -21.00 -17.99 -1.68
N LYS A 155 -19.73 -18.14 -1.28
CA LYS A 155 -18.81 -19.21 -1.75
C LYS A 155 -18.58 -19.21 -3.28
N LYS A 156 -18.80 -18.07 -3.94
CA LYS A 156 -18.52 -17.83 -5.35
C LYS A 156 -17.55 -16.67 -5.52
N ILE A 157 -16.99 -16.52 -6.72
CA ILE A 157 -16.21 -15.33 -7.08
C ILE A 157 -17.12 -14.38 -7.84
N SER A 158 -17.61 -13.35 -7.17
CA SER A 158 -18.49 -12.37 -7.80
C SER A 158 -17.68 -11.29 -8.52
N VAL A 159 -18.18 -10.86 -9.69
CA VAL A 159 -17.58 -9.79 -10.49
C VAL A 159 -18.66 -8.92 -11.14
N VAL A 160 -18.35 -7.63 -11.27
CA VAL A 160 -19.08 -6.70 -12.13
C VAL A 160 -18.42 -6.67 -13.49
N GLY A 161 -19.08 -7.23 -14.50
CA GLY A 161 -18.51 -7.46 -15.84
C GLY A 161 -18.22 -8.94 -16.10
N GLU A 162 -17.32 -9.24 -17.04
CA GLU A 162 -17.06 -10.62 -17.48
C GLU A 162 -16.12 -11.42 -16.56
N GLY A 163 -15.24 -10.74 -15.83
CA GLY A 163 -14.24 -11.41 -14.97
C GLY A 163 -12.98 -11.85 -15.72
N ASP A 164 -12.85 -11.48 -16.99
CA ASP A 164 -11.76 -11.90 -17.87
C ASP A 164 -10.58 -10.92 -17.91
N VAL A 165 -10.60 -9.81 -17.17
CA VAL A 165 -9.43 -8.93 -17.09
C VAL A 165 -8.47 -9.39 -16.00
N ALA A 166 -7.18 -9.50 -16.35
CA ALA A 166 -6.14 -9.88 -15.40
C ALA A 166 -5.73 -8.70 -14.54
N ALA A 167 -5.47 -8.95 -13.26
CA ALA A 167 -5.00 -7.95 -12.29
C ALA A 167 -3.78 -8.46 -11.52
N SER A 168 -3.04 -7.51 -10.93
CA SER A 168 -1.90 -7.80 -10.05
C SER A 168 -2.39 -8.10 -8.64
N TYR A 169 -1.83 -9.13 -8.02
CA TYR A 169 -2.03 -9.44 -6.60
C TYR A 169 -0.70 -9.65 -5.91
N THR A 170 -0.55 -9.13 -4.70
CA THR A 170 0.67 -9.30 -3.91
C THR A 170 0.33 -9.67 -2.47
N ALA A 171 1.03 -10.65 -1.92
CA ALA A 171 0.82 -11.07 -0.54
C ALA A 171 1.34 -10.01 0.43
N VAL A 172 0.66 -9.81 1.57
CA VAL A 172 1.05 -8.83 2.59
C VAL A 172 2.48 -9.04 3.11
N PRO A 173 2.98 -10.27 3.35
CA PRO A 173 4.38 -10.47 3.71
C PRO A 173 5.36 -10.00 2.63
N ASP A 174 5.03 -10.17 1.35
CA ASP A 174 5.87 -9.70 0.25
C ASP A 174 5.84 -8.17 0.13
N ILE A 175 4.66 -7.55 0.27
CA ILE A 175 4.50 -6.09 0.29
C ILE A 175 5.38 -5.48 1.38
N THR A 176 5.21 -5.96 2.60
CA THR A 176 5.86 -5.40 3.79
C THR A 176 7.36 -5.70 3.79
N GLY A 177 7.74 -6.92 3.41
CA GLY A 177 9.14 -7.32 3.24
C GLY A 177 9.86 -6.52 2.16
N PHE A 178 9.20 -6.26 1.02
CA PHE A 178 9.77 -5.49 -0.08
C PHE A 178 10.03 -4.04 0.34
N VAL A 179 9.05 -3.39 0.97
CA VAL A 179 9.19 -2.02 1.48
C VAL A 179 10.35 -1.92 2.48
N VAL A 180 10.44 -2.86 3.41
CA VAL A 180 11.55 -2.93 4.37
C VAL A 180 12.88 -3.17 3.64
N HIS A 181 12.91 -4.06 2.65
CA HIS A 181 14.11 -4.36 1.87
C HIS A 181 14.63 -3.11 1.16
N VAL A 182 13.81 -2.45 0.33
CA VAL A 182 14.26 -1.31 -0.47
C VAL A 182 14.66 -0.11 0.40
N LEU A 183 13.91 0.18 1.47
CA LEU A 183 14.22 1.30 2.37
C LEU A 183 15.51 1.09 3.19
N THR A 184 15.91 -0.15 3.43
CA THR A 184 17.10 -0.45 4.25
C THR A 184 18.34 -0.80 3.43
N THR A 185 18.19 -1.14 2.14
CA THR A 185 19.30 -1.62 1.29
C THR A 185 19.64 -0.71 0.11
N LEU A 186 18.66 0.00 -0.45
CA LEU A 186 18.91 0.87 -1.60
C LEU A 186 19.40 2.26 -1.16
N PRO A 187 20.22 2.93 -1.98
CA PRO A 187 20.59 4.32 -1.74
C PRO A 187 19.39 5.26 -1.99
N PRO A 188 19.34 6.43 -1.33
CA PRO A 188 18.29 7.44 -1.52
C PRO A 188 17.97 7.78 -2.98
N ALA A 189 18.98 7.87 -3.85
CA ALA A 189 18.80 8.19 -5.27
C ALA A 189 17.95 7.15 -6.05
N GLU A 190 17.84 5.93 -5.54
CA GLU A 190 17.00 4.86 -6.09
C GLU A 190 15.57 4.83 -5.47
N LEU A 191 15.28 5.74 -4.54
CA LEU A 191 14.01 5.81 -3.80
C LEU A 191 13.31 7.17 -3.97
N GLU A 192 14.08 8.25 -3.99
CA GLU A 192 13.60 9.63 -4.07
C GLU A 192 12.87 9.89 -5.41
N ASP A 193 11.61 10.29 -5.29
CA ASP A 193 10.66 10.54 -6.40
C ASP A 193 10.48 9.34 -7.34
N LYS A 194 10.58 8.12 -6.78
CA LYS A 194 10.33 6.87 -7.50
C LYS A 194 8.94 6.32 -7.27
N ILE A 195 8.48 5.59 -8.27
CA ILE A 195 7.29 4.75 -8.22
C ILE A 195 7.74 3.32 -8.42
N LEU A 196 7.51 2.47 -7.42
CA LEU A 196 7.83 1.05 -7.46
C LEU A 196 6.54 0.24 -7.64
N ARG A 197 6.56 -0.69 -8.60
CA ARG A 197 5.42 -1.55 -8.95
C ARG A 197 5.81 -2.99 -8.71
N ILE A 198 5.14 -3.64 -7.77
CA ILE A 198 5.39 -5.05 -7.44
C ILE A 198 4.15 -5.90 -7.73
N GLU A 199 4.39 -7.15 -8.11
CA GLU A 199 3.35 -8.12 -8.44
C GLU A 199 3.80 -9.50 -7.97
N GLY A 200 3.03 -10.13 -7.07
CA GLY A 200 3.32 -11.49 -6.61
C GLY A 200 2.68 -12.56 -7.49
N ASP A 201 1.46 -12.31 -7.96
CA ASP A 201 0.71 -13.17 -8.85
C ASP A 201 -0.18 -12.32 -9.78
N ARG A 202 -0.52 -12.89 -10.94
CA ARG A 202 -1.40 -12.27 -11.94
C ARG A 202 -2.49 -13.24 -12.31
N LYS A 203 -3.74 -12.84 -12.10
CA LYS A 203 -4.91 -13.68 -12.35
C LYS A 203 -6.12 -12.86 -12.81
N ARG A 204 -6.95 -13.49 -13.62
CA ARG A 204 -8.34 -13.11 -13.91
C ARG A 204 -9.25 -13.64 -12.80
N ALA A 205 -10.45 -13.10 -12.68
CA ALA A 205 -11.41 -13.61 -11.70
C ALA A 205 -11.83 -15.06 -12.01
N SER A 206 -11.85 -15.45 -13.29
CA SER A 206 -12.09 -16.84 -13.73
C SER A 206 -11.04 -17.80 -13.23
N GLU A 207 -9.77 -17.40 -13.27
CA GLU A 207 -8.66 -18.19 -12.76
C GLU A 207 -8.68 -18.27 -11.23
N ILE A 208 -9.07 -17.19 -10.54
CA ILE A 208 -9.28 -17.19 -9.09
C ILE A 208 -10.43 -18.16 -8.73
N ALA A 209 -11.55 -18.14 -9.45
CA ALA A 209 -12.65 -19.08 -9.19
C ALA A 209 -12.20 -20.53 -9.31
N ALA A 210 -11.40 -20.85 -10.33
CA ALA A 210 -10.81 -22.17 -10.48
C ALA A 210 -9.88 -22.55 -9.31
N LEU A 211 -9.03 -21.63 -8.83
CA LEU A 211 -8.17 -21.88 -7.66
C LEU A 211 -8.99 -22.19 -6.40
N PHE A 212 -10.10 -21.48 -6.17
CA PHE A 212 -10.99 -21.68 -5.04
C PHE A 212 -12.01 -22.82 -5.24
N ASN A 213 -11.87 -23.61 -6.31
CA ASN A 213 -12.77 -24.68 -6.71
C ASN A 213 -14.25 -24.24 -6.73
N THR A 214 -14.51 -23.08 -7.34
CA THR A 214 -15.83 -22.47 -7.46
C THR A 214 -16.04 -21.84 -8.85
N THR A 215 -17.20 -21.21 -9.06
CA THR A 215 -17.57 -20.53 -10.31
C THR A 215 -17.60 -19.02 -10.15
N ILE A 216 -17.46 -18.31 -11.27
CA ILE A 216 -17.76 -16.88 -11.31
C ILE A 216 -19.27 -16.66 -11.17
N GLU A 217 -19.64 -15.62 -10.44
CA GLU A 217 -20.98 -15.05 -10.45
C GLU A 217 -20.92 -13.62 -10.99
N ARG A 218 -21.55 -13.38 -12.15
CA ARG A 218 -21.66 -12.03 -12.70
C ARG A 218 -22.77 -11.30 -11.98
N VAL A 219 -22.49 -10.11 -11.47
CA VAL A 219 -23.42 -9.29 -10.69
C VAL A 219 -23.37 -7.84 -11.17
N ASP A 220 -24.48 -7.13 -11.11
CA ASP A 220 -24.49 -5.68 -11.36
C ASP A 220 -23.90 -4.91 -10.18
N LYS A 221 -23.95 -5.51 -8.99
CA LYS A 221 -23.51 -4.95 -7.72
C LYS A 221 -22.97 -6.06 -6.81
N MET A 222 -21.81 -5.83 -6.23
CA MET A 222 -21.17 -6.80 -5.33
C MET A 222 -22.02 -7.00 -4.07
N PRO A 223 -22.30 -8.23 -3.62
CA PRO A 223 -23.13 -8.46 -2.42
C PRO A 223 -22.45 -8.02 -1.13
N GLY A 224 -23.20 -8.02 -0.02
CA GLY A 224 -22.69 -7.91 1.36
C GLY A 224 -22.21 -6.53 1.83
N GLU A 225 -21.47 -6.52 2.94
CA GLU A 225 -20.97 -5.29 3.55
C GLU A 225 -19.99 -4.56 2.63
N LEU A 226 -19.97 -3.23 2.69
CA LEU A 226 -19.14 -2.39 1.81
C LEU A 226 -19.36 -2.67 0.31
N SER A 227 -20.58 -3.09 -0.06
CA SER A 227 -21.00 -3.39 -1.43
C SER A 227 -20.59 -2.33 -2.46
N GLU A 228 -20.77 -1.04 -2.15
CA GLU A 228 -20.37 0.06 -3.06
C GLU A 228 -18.86 0.09 -3.32
N LEU A 229 -18.06 -0.09 -2.27
CA LEU A 229 -16.60 -0.13 -2.37
C LEU A 229 -16.15 -1.34 -3.20
N LYS A 230 -16.69 -2.53 -2.93
CA LYS A 230 -16.36 -3.74 -3.69
C LYS A 230 -16.81 -3.62 -5.15
N THR A 231 -17.96 -3.00 -5.41
CA THR A 231 -18.46 -2.73 -6.77
C THR A 231 -17.50 -1.80 -7.51
N GLY A 232 -17.09 -0.68 -6.91
CA GLY A 232 -16.11 0.23 -7.49
C GLY A 232 -14.76 -0.44 -7.77
N LEU A 233 -14.26 -1.26 -6.83
CA LEU A 233 -13.03 -2.03 -7.02
C LEU A 233 -13.17 -3.06 -8.13
N SER A 234 -14.29 -3.78 -8.20
CA SER A 234 -14.53 -4.74 -9.28
C SER A 234 -14.57 -4.06 -10.64
N ILE A 235 -15.24 -2.90 -10.77
CA ILE A 235 -15.28 -2.11 -12.00
C ILE A 235 -13.87 -1.65 -12.39
N ALA A 236 -13.08 -1.14 -11.44
CA ALA A 236 -11.70 -0.75 -11.68
C ALA A 236 -10.82 -1.93 -12.12
N PHE A 237 -10.97 -3.10 -11.50
CA PHE A 237 -10.24 -4.29 -11.89
C PHE A 237 -10.62 -4.73 -13.30
N GLN A 238 -11.92 -4.71 -13.64
CA GLN A 238 -12.41 -5.06 -14.98
C GLN A 238 -12.14 -4.00 -16.05
N SER A 239 -11.74 -2.77 -15.69
CA SER A 239 -11.27 -1.78 -16.67
C SER A 239 -9.77 -1.92 -17.00
N GLY A 240 -9.03 -2.72 -16.24
CA GLY A 240 -7.58 -2.88 -16.32
C GLY A 240 -6.80 -2.19 -15.19
N ALA A 241 -7.45 -1.32 -14.42
CA ALA A 241 -6.82 -0.57 -13.32
C ALA A 241 -6.35 -1.43 -12.14
N GLY A 242 -6.76 -2.71 -12.09
CA GLY A 242 -6.22 -3.69 -11.15
C GLY A 242 -4.76 -4.09 -11.40
N SER A 243 -4.18 -3.72 -12.55
CA SER A 243 -2.76 -3.95 -12.83
C SER A 243 -1.89 -2.90 -12.15
N THR A 244 -0.79 -3.32 -11.54
CA THR A 244 0.22 -2.38 -10.99
C THR A 244 0.91 -1.55 -12.07
N GLY A 245 0.82 -1.98 -13.33
CA GLY A 245 1.34 -1.24 -14.48
C GLY A 245 0.31 -0.35 -15.17
N TRP A 246 -0.90 -0.20 -14.63
CA TRP A 246 -1.94 0.62 -15.26
C TRP A 246 -1.57 2.11 -15.32
N ASP A 247 -1.79 2.73 -16.47
CA ASP A 247 -1.70 4.18 -16.67
C ASP A 247 -3.12 4.75 -16.86
N ALA A 248 -3.55 5.60 -15.93
CA ALA A 248 -4.90 6.19 -15.93
C ALA A 248 -5.15 7.15 -17.10
N VAL A 249 -4.10 7.75 -17.67
CA VAL A 249 -4.21 8.72 -18.76
C VAL A 249 -4.34 8.01 -20.09
N SER A 250 -3.47 7.05 -20.38
CA SER A 250 -3.50 6.28 -21.63
C SER A 250 -4.54 5.17 -21.62
N LYS A 251 -4.98 4.74 -20.43
CA LYS A 251 -5.86 3.58 -20.20
C LYS A 251 -5.26 2.29 -20.76
N THR A 252 -3.96 2.12 -20.61
CA THR A 252 -3.23 0.92 -21.02
C THR A 252 -2.19 0.52 -19.96
N GLU A 253 -1.62 -0.68 -20.09
CA GLU A 253 -0.46 -1.05 -19.29
C GLU A 253 0.80 -0.33 -19.79
N GLY A 254 1.57 0.18 -18.84
CA GLY A 254 2.89 0.73 -19.05
C GLY A 254 3.93 -0.32 -19.43
N THR A 255 5.09 0.16 -19.85
CA THR A 255 6.25 -0.66 -20.23
C THR A 255 7.50 -0.21 -19.47
N GLY A 256 8.57 -1.01 -19.53
CA GLY A 256 9.81 -0.69 -18.81
C GLY A 256 9.58 -0.57 -17.30
N ASP A 257 9.97 0.55 -16.70
CA ASP A 257 9.75 0.79 -15.26
C ASP A 257 8.27 1.05 -14.89
N ALA A 258 7.41 1.35 -15.88
CA ALA A 258 5.97 1.45 -15.70
C ALA A 258 5.24 0.11 -15.87
N ALA A 259 5.93 -0.97 -16.28
CA ALA A 259 5.32 -2.29 -16.38
C ALA A 259 4.91 -2.83 -15.01
N ALA A 260 3.89 -3.69 -14.99
CA ALA A 260 3.50 -4.39 -13.77
C ALA A 260 4.64 -5.26 -13.25
N GLY A 261 4.86 -5.26 -11.93
CA GLY A 261 5.95 -6.01 -11.31
C GLY A 261 7.37 -5.56 -11.69
N SER A 262 7.54 -4.40 -12.37
CA SER A 262 8.83 -3.91 -12.84
C SER A 262 9.87 -3.75 -11.71
N ALA A 263 9.40 -3.51 -10.48
CA ALA A 263 10.24 -3.35 -9.30
C ALA A 263 10.57 -4.67 -8.58
N ASN A 264 9.99 -5.82 -8.98
CA ASN A 264 10.34 -7.12 -8.39
C ASN A 264 11.85 -7.41 -8.50
N LYS A 265 12.50 -6.93 -9.56
CA LYS A 265 13.95 -7.03 -9.79
C LYS A 265 14.81 -6.40 -8.69
N LEU A 266 14.24 -5.48 -7.90
CA LEU A 266 14.94 -4.81 -6.79
C LEU A 266 15.08 -5.69 -5.55
N TRP A 267 14.44 -6.87 -5.51
CA TRP A 267 14.62 -7.85 -4.44
C TRP A 267 15.08 -9.20 -5.01
N PRO A 268 16.34 -9.30 -5.46
CA PRO A 268 16.84 -10.46 -6.18
C PRO A 268 16.82 -11.71 -5.30
N GLY A 269 16.35 -12.82 -5.88
CA GLY A 269 16.24 -14.10 -5.19
C GLY A 269 15.02 -14.24 -4.27
N HIS A 270 14.18 -13.19 -4.13
CA HIS A 270 12.93 -13.31 -3.39
C HIS A 270 11.93 -14.18 -4.15
N SER A 271 11.29 -15.11 -3.42
CA SER A 271 10.21 -15.94 -3.95
C SER A 271 8.88 -15.32 -3.57
N TRP A 272 8.21 -14.70 -4.55
CA TRP A 272 6.90 -14.09 -4.38
C TRP A 272 5.82 -15.15 -4.16
N GLN A 273 4.93 -14.90 -3.22
CA GLN A 273 3.86 -15.80 -2.85
C GLN A 273 2.67 -15.67 -3.80
N THR A 274 2.30 -16.80 -4.38
CA THR A 274 1.12 -16.94 -5.24
C THR A 274 -0.17 -16.96 -4.43
N ILE A 275 -1.30 -16.71 -5.09
CA ILE A 275 -2.63 -16.81 -4.49
C ILE A 275 -2.85 -18.21 -3.91
N LYS A 276 -2.40 -19.23 -4.63
CA LYS A 276 -2.49 -20.64 -4.20
C LYS A 276 -1.75 -20.91 -2.89
N GLN A 277 -0.51 -20.40 -2.77
CA GLN A 277 0.31 -20.60 -1.57
C GLN A 277 -0.29 -19.93 -0.34
N VAL A 278 -0.75 -18.67 -0.46
CA VAL A 278 -1.30 -17.92 0.69
C VAL A 278 -2.59 -18.55 1.22
N HIS A 279 -3.45 -19.05 0.33
CA HIS A 279 -4.74 -19.63 0.70
C HIS A 279 -4.71 -21.15 0.93
N ASN A 280 -3.53 -21.78 0.82
CA ASN A 280 -3.35 -23.23 0.95
C ASN A 280 -4.28 -24.06 0.03
N LEU A 281 -4.38 -23.62 -1.24
CA LEU A 281 -5.20 -24.24 -2.29
C LEU A 281 -4.41 -25.28 -3.10
#